data_AF-A0A931ZMZ6-F1
#
_entry.id   AF-A0A931ZMZ6-F1
#
_cell.length_a   1.000
_cell.length_b   1.000
_cell.length_c   1.000
_cell.angle_alpha   90.00
_cell.angle_beta   90.00
_cell.angle_gamma   90.00
#
_symmetry.space_group_name_H-M   'P 1'
#
loop_
_entity.id
_entity.type
_entity.pdbx_description
1 polymer ?
#
loop_
_entity_poly.entity_id
_entity_poly.type
_entity_poly.pdbx_seq_one_letter_code
_entity_poly.pdbx_strand_id
1 'polypeptide(L)'
;MERRSMSEQSRGEEPSITDYLESMDVTNPKVAPVYSGYMELGKKYGVKDLASFAREATIRALKEAAIHPLSGLPTLKILQIMSDRELSLAAREKKPLTVAFIDMNRFKDINDNSAAKHAAGDAAI
;
A
#
# COMPACT_ATOMS: atom_id res chain seq x y z
N MET A 1 42.70 -26.46 5.14
CA MET A 1 42.09 -26.39 3.80
C MET A 1 40.86 -25.51 3.92
N GLU A 2 41.06 -24.20 3.81
CA GLU A 2 40.02 -23.18 3.90
C GLU A 2 39.04 -23.32 2.72
N ARG A 3 37.74 -23.30 3.00
CA ARG A 3 36.72 -22.99 1.99
C ARG A 3 36.26 -21.55 2.24
N ARG A 4 36.72 -20.63 1.38
CA ARG A 4 36.13 -19.30 1.24
C ARG A 4 34.92 -19.36 0.27
N SER A 5 33.84 -18.69 0.69
CA SER A 5 32.90 -17.86 -0.08
C SER A 5 32.22 -18.36 -1.36
N MET A 6 30.89 -18.45 -1.34
CA MET A 6 30.00 -18.13 -2.47
C MET A 6 28.63 -17.58 -2.00
N SER A 7 28.59 -16.67 -1.01
CA SER A 7 27.32 -16.02 -0.59
C SER A 7 27.38 -14.50 -0.44
N GLU A 8 28.41 -13.84 -0.97
CA GLU A 8 28.63 -12.39 -0.81
C GLU A 8 28.85 -11.64 -2.14
N GLN A 9 28.29 -12.12 -3.25
CA GLN A 9 28.27 -11.34 -4.49
C GLN A 9 26.83 -11.02 -4.91
N SER A 10 26.57 -9.72 -4.97
CA SER A 10 25.42 -9.00 -5.54
C SER A 10 24.15 -8.77 -4.69
N ARG A 11 24.30 -8.34 -3.42
CA ARG A 11 23.38 -7.30 -2.92
C ARG A 11 23.94 -5.96 -3.40
N GLY A 12 23.53 -5.53 -4.60
CA GLY A 12 23.77 -4.14 -5.02
C GLY A 12 23.20 -3.23 -3.94
N GLU A 13 23.99 -2.27 -3.47
CA GLU A 13 23.52 -1.26 -2.52
C GLU A 13 22.27 -0.60 -3.12
N GLU A 14 21.14 -0.67 -2.41
CA GLU A 14 19.97 0.10 -2.82
C GLU A 14 20.38 1.57 -2.84
N PRO A 15 20.13 2.31 -3.94
CA PRO A 15 20.54 3.70 -4.05
C PRO A 15 19.97 4.49 -2.88
N SER A 16 20.78 5.37 -2.31
CA SER A 16 20.33 6.20 -1.21
C SER A 16 19.20 7.12 -1.70
N ILE A 17 18.35 7.59 -0.78
CA ILE A 17 17.32 8.58 -1.12
C ILE A 17 17.94 9.81 -1.79
N THR A 18 19.17 10.17 -1.42
CA THR A 18 19.93 11.25 -2.07
C THR A 18 20.19 10.94 -3.54
N ASP A 19 20.68 9.75 -3.88
CA ASP A 19 20.95 9.33 -5.26
C ASP A 19 19.66 9.32 -6.11
N TYR A 20 18.54 8.89 -5.51
CA TYR A 20 17.24 8.90 -6.16
C TYR A 20 16.73 10.33 -6.41
N LEU A 21 16.84 11.22 -5.42
CA LEU A 21 16.42 12.62 -5.53
C LEU A 21 17.28 13.39 -6.55
N GLU A 22 18.59 13.11 -6.62
CA GLU A 22 19.49 13.71 -7.60
C GLU A 22 19.23 13.21 -9.03
N SER A 23 18.65 12.01 -9.17
CA SER A 23 18.23 11.46 -10.47
C SER A 23 16.86 11.95 -10.97
N MET A 24 16.10 12.68 -10.14
CA MET A 24 14.77 13.17 -10.50
C MET A 24 14.83 14.34 -11.49
N ASP A 25 13.99 14.29 -12.53
CA ASP A 25 13.74 15.45 -13.39
C ASP A 25 12.90 16.50 -12.64
N VAL A 26 13.60 17.39 -11.94
CA VAL A 26 13.00 18.50 -11.19
C VAL A 26 12.33 19.56 -12.08
N THR A 27 12.44 19.45 -13.40
CA THR A 27 11.69 20.30 -14.34
C THR A 27 10.27 19.79 -14.58
N ASN A 28 9.96 18.56 -14.19
CA ASN A 28 8.61 18.00 -14.26
C ASN A 28 7.69 18.66 -13.21
N PRO A 29 6.58 19.30 -13.63
CA PRO A 29 5.70 20.04 -12.72
C PRO A 29 4.98 19.17 -11.68
N LYS A 30 4.93 17.84 -11.88
CA LYS A 30 4.41 16.90 -10.88
C LYS A 30 5.45 16.49 -9.84
N VAL A 31 6.74 16.64 -10.16
CA VAL A 31 7.87 16.19 -9.33
C VAL A 31 8.48 17.36 -8.55
N ALA A 32 8.53 18.56 -9.14
CA ALA A 32 9.08 19.76 -8.51
C ALA A 32 8.51 20.06 -7.11
N PRO A 33 7.18 19.93 -6.85
CA PRO A 33 6.63 20.17 -5.51
C PRO A 33 7.11 19.14 -4.48
N VAL A 34 7.30 17.89 -4.90
CA VAL A 34 7.77 16.79 -4.05
C VAL A 34 9.23 17.03 -3.66
N TYR A 35 10.08 17.35 -4.64
CA TYR A 35 11.50 17.64 -4.40
C TYR A 35 11.69 18.85 -3.46
N SER A 36 10.96 19.95 -3.71
CA SER A 36 11.02 21.16 -2.88
C SER A 36 10.63 20.87 -1.42
N GLY A 37 9.52 20.14 -1.22
CA GLY A 37 9.08 19.77 0.12
C GLY A 37 10.08 18.87 0.86
N TYR A 38 10.71 17.93 0.15
CA TYR A 38 11.77 17.08 0.71
C TYR A 38 12.99 17.88 1.16
N MET A 39 13.44 18.86 0.36
CA MET A 39 14.60 19.69 0.69
C MET A 39 14.34 20.62 1.89
N GLU A 40 13.14 21.19 2.00
CA GLU A 40 12.75 22.00 3.16
C GLU A 40 12.68 21.17 4.44
N LEU A 41 12.04 19.99 4.37
CA LEU A 41 11.94 19.10 5.52
C LEU A 41 13.31 18.53 5.92
N GLY A 42 14.17 18.22 4.95
CA GLY A 42 15.51 17.72 5.18
C GLY A 42 16.40 18.74 5.89
N LYS A 43 16.27 20.03 5.57
CA LYS A 43 16.94 21.13 6.29
C LYS A 43 16.44 21.27 7.72
N LYS A 44 15.15 21.05 7.96
CA LYS A 44 14.50 21.27 9.26
C LYS A 44 14.69 20.11 10.23
N TYR A 45 14.68 18.88 9.74
CA TYR A 45 14.67 17.67 10.56
C TYR A 45 15.90 16.77 10.36
N GLY A 46 16.69 16.99 9.31
CA GLY A 46 17.76 16.07 8.92
C GLY A 46 17.23 14.87 8.11
N VAL A 47 18.07 14.36 7.19
CA VAL A 47 17.66 13.37 6.18
C VAL A 47 17.19 12.03 6.80
N LYS A 48 17.79 11.63 7.93
CA LYS A 48 17.41 10.39 8.65
C LYS A 48 16.03 10.49 9.29
N ASP A 49 15.68 11.65 9.83
CA ASP A 49 14.38 11.88 10.46
C ASP A 49 13.30 12.03 9.39
N LEU A 50 13.64 12.60 8.23
CA LEU A 50 12.72 12.71 7.09
C LEU A 50 12.36 11.35 6.49
N ALA A 51 13.33 10.47 6.28
CA ALA A 51 13.07 9.11 5.78
C ALA A 51 12.19 8.31 6.75
N SER A 52 12.44 8.46 8.04
CA SER A 52 11.64 7.82 9.10
C SER A 52 10.21 8.36 9.12
N PHE A 53 10.04 9.68 9.05
CA PHE A 53 8.74 10.33 8.99
C PHE A 53 7.93 9.95 7.74
N ALA A 54 8.56 9.96 6.56
CA ALA A 54 7.93 9.55 5.31
C ALA A 54 7.48 8.08 5.37
N ARG A 55 8.29 7.20 5.98
CA ARG A 55 7.94 5.80 6.20
C ARG A 55 6.73 5.65 7.12
N GLU A 56 6.70 6.37 8.24
CA GLU A 56 5.58 6.35 9.18
C GLU A 56 4.29 6.87 8.56
N ALA A 57 4.36 7.99 7.82
CA ALA A 57 3.23 8.54 7.09
C ALA A 57 2.72 7.57 6.03
N THR A 58 3.62 6.91 5.30
CA THR A 58 3.26 5.88 4.30
C THR A 58 2.59 4.68 4.96
N ILE A 59 3.13 4.18 6.07
CA ILE A 59 2.52 3.07 6.81
C ILE A 59 1.13 3.45 7.32
N ARG A 60 0.96 4.68 7.80
CA ARG A 60 -0.34 5.19 8.26
C ARG A 60 -1.35 5.27 7.12
N ALA A 61 -0.96 5.89 6.00
CA ALA A 61 -1.80 5.97 4.81
C ALA A 61 -2.18 4.59 4.26
N LEU A 62 -1.25 3.64 4.28
CA LEU A 62 -1.52 2.25 3.89
C LEU A 62 -2.50 1.56 4.85
N LYS A 63 -2.37 1.78 6.17
CA LYS A 63 -3.31 1.24 7.16
C LYS A 63 -4.72 1.80 6.97
N GLU A 64 -4.83 3.10 6.72
CA GLU A 64 -6.11 3.77 6.45
C GLU A 64 -6.73 3.31 5.13
N ALA A 65 -5.92 3.08 4.10
CA ALA A 65 -6.38 2.56 2.80
C ALA A 65 -6.65 1.04 2.79
N ALA A 66 -6.20 0.31 3.83
CA ALA A 66 -6.36 -1.13 3.91
C ALA A 66 -7.79 -1.55 4.26
N ILE A 67 -8.52 -0.72 5.01
CA ILE A 67 -9.85 -1.03 5.51
C ILE A 67 -10.88 -0.09 4.88
N HIS A 68 -11.95 -0.65 4.34
CA HIS A 68 -13.05 0.14 3.84
C HIS A 68 -13.81 0.78 5.03
N PRO A 69 -13.95 2.10 5.10
CA PRO A 69 -14.39 2.80 6.31
C PRO A 69 -15.84 2.50 6.70
N LEU A 70 -16.68 2.13 5.73
CA LEU A 70 -18.09 1.83 5.98
C LEU A 70 -18.30 0.39 6.45
N SER A 71 -17.63 -0.58 5.83
CA SER A 71 -17.87 -2.01 6.13
C SER A 71 -16.90 -2.58 7.16
N GLY A 72 -15.78 -1.90 7.45
CA GLY A 72 -14.70 -2.44 8.27
C GLY A 72 -13.94 -3.62 7.63
N LEU A 73 -14.29 -4.00 6.39
CA LEU A 73 -13.65 -5.11 5.67
C LEU A 73 -12.39 -4.64 4.93
N PRO A 74 -11.44 -5.57 4.66
CA PRO A 74 -10.30 -5.25 3.82
C PRO A 74 -10.73 -4.72 2.45
N THR A 75 -10.03 -3.72 1.94
CA THR A 75 -10.26 -3.23 0.59
C THR A 75 -9.84 -4.26 -0.44
N LEU A 76 -10.36 -4.13 -1.67
CA LEU A 76 -9.97 -5.00 -2.80
C LEU A 76 -8.45 -5.04 -3.01
N LYS A 77 -7.76 -3.94 -2.69
CA LYS A 77 -6.30 -3.88 -2.77
C LYS A 77 -5.62 -4.87 -1.83
N ILE A 78 -6.17 -5.06 -0.63
CA ILE A 78 -5.65 -6.05 0.33
C ILE A 78 -5.92 -7.47 -0.17
N LEU A 79 -7.09 -7.75 -0.75
CA LEU A 79 -7.36 -9.05 -1.37
C LEU A 79 -6.32 -9.38 -2.45
N GLN A 80 -5.98 -8.43 -3.32
CA GLN A 80 -4.96 -8.60 -4.35
C GLN A 80 -3.58 -8.92 -3.75
N ILE A 81 -3.16 -8.17 -2.73
CA ILE A 81 -1.87 -8.41 -2.05
C ILE A 81 -1.83 -9.79 -1.38
N MET A 82 -2.94 -10.21 -0.76
CA MET A 82 -3.02 -11.50 -0.10
C MET A 82 -3.12 -12.67 -1.08
N SER A 83 -3.66 -12.46 -2.28
CA SER A 83 -3.88 -13.52 -3.27
C SER A 83 -2.59 -14.24 -3.64
N ASP A 84 -1.49 -13.52 -3.86
CA ASP A 84 -0.18 -14.10 -4.19
C ASP A 84 0.34 -15.01 -3.07
N ARG A 85 0.14 -14.60 -1.81
CA ARG A 85 0.51 -15.36 -0.62
C ARG A 85 -0.33 -16.65 -0.52
N GLU A 86 -1.66 -16.53 -0.62
CA GLU A 86 -2.57 -17.67 -0.46
C GLU A 86 -2.42 -18.69 -1.60
N LEU A 87 -2.20 -18.24 -2.84
CA LEU A 87 -1.89 -19.11 -3.97
C LEU A 87 -0.59 -19.89 -3.75
N SER A 88 0.46 -19.19 -3.32
CA SER A 88 1.76 -19.82 -3.01
C SER A 88 1.63 -20.84 -1.88
N LEU A 89 0.84 -20.53 -0.85
CA LEU A 89 0.59 -21.43 0.27
C LEU A 89 -0.19 -22.67 -0.17
N ALA A 90 -1.28 -22.50 -0.92
CA ALA A 90 -2.10 -23.58 -1.45
C ALA A 90 -1.28 -24.55 -2.34
N ALA A 91 -0.41 -24.00 -3.19
CA ALA A 91 0.50 -24.79 -4.03
C ALA A 91 1.50 -25.60 -3.20
N ARG A 92 2.11 -24.99 -2.17
CA ARG A 92 3.08 -25.66 -1.29
C ARG A 92 2.44 -26.73 -0.42
N GLU A 93 1.25 -26.46 0.11
CA GLU A 93 0.53 -27.39 0.99
C GLU A 93 -0.33 -28.41 0.23
N LYS A 94 -0.44 -28.28 -1.09
CA LYS A 94 -1.34 -29.09 -1.95
C LYS A 94 -2.78 -29.07 -1.46
N LYS A 95 -3.24 -27.93 -0.95
CA LYS A 95 -4.62 -27.73 -0.48
C LYS A 95 -5.40 -26.90 -1.51
N PRO A 96 -6.70 -27.18 -1.70
CA PRO A 96 -7.53 -26.36 -2.57
C PRO A 96 -7.72 -24.96 -1.97
N LEU A 97 -7.59 -23.94 -2.82
CA LEU A 97 -7.95 -22.55 -2.50
C LEU A 97 -9.28 -22.22 -3.19
N THR A 98 -10.22 -21.64 -2.45
CA THR A 98 -11.51 -21.20 -2.99
C THR A 98 -11.65 -19.69 -2.82
N VAL A 99 -12.14 -19.01 -3.85
CA VAL A 99 -12.52 -17.59 -3.81
C VAL A 99 -14.01 -17.48 -4.08
N ALA A 100 -14.73 -16.80 -3.19
CA ALA A 100 -16.17 -16.57 -3.33
C ALA A 100 -16.44 -15.07 -3.45
N PHE A 101 -17.31 -14.72 -4.41
CA PHE A 101 -17.85 -13.37 -4.56
C PHE A 101 -19.29 -13.38 -4.08
N ILE A 102 -19.62 -12.47 -3.16
CA ILE A 102 -20.95 -12.33 -2.58
C ILE A 102 -21.40 -10.90 -2.89
N ASP A 103 -22.62 -10.77 -3.39
CA ASP A 103 -23.27 -9.49 -3.68
C ASP A 103 -24.60 -9.41 -2.95
N MET A 104 -25.02 -8.19 -2.61
CA MET A 104 -26.30 -7.96 -1.92
C MET A 104 -27.42 -7.79 -2.94
N ASN A 105 -28.34 -8.75 -2.96
CA ASN A 105 -29.52 -8.69 -3.81
C ASN A 105 -30.32 -7.41 -3.55
N ARG A 106 -30.68 -6.70 -4.63
CA ARG A 106 -31.54 -5.50 -4.59
C ARG A 106 -31.01 -4.35 -3.73
N PHE A 107 -29.68 -4.25 -3.52
CA PHE A 107 -29.10 -3.15 -2.76
C PHE A 107 -29.48 -1.75 -3.31
N LYS A 108 -29.65 -1.64 -4.64
CA LYS A 108 -30.16 -0.43 -5.30
C LYS A 108 -31.56 -0.01 -4.80
N ASP A 109 -32.46 -0.96 -4.57
CA ASP A 109 -33.82 -0.67 -4.09
C ASP A 109 -33.79 -0.15 -2.65
N ILE A 110 -32.86 -0.62 -1.82
CA ILE A 110 -32.64 -0.13 -0.45
C ILE A 110 -32.18 1.34 -0.48
N ASN A 111 -31.25 1.66 -1.38
CA ASN A 111 -30.74 3.02 -1.57
C ASN A 111 -31.79 3.98 -2.14
N ASP A 112 -32.63 3.51 -3.06
CA ASP A 112 -33.52 4.37 -3.84
C ASP A 112 -34.90 4.59 -3.17
N ASN A 113 -35.38 3.65 -2.34
CA ASN A 113 -36.76 3.68 -1.78
C ASN A 113 -36.87 4.13 -0.31
N SER A 114 -35.75 4.40 0.37
CA SER A 114 -35.75 4.84 1.77
C SER A 114 -35.73 6.37 1.86
N ALA A 115 -36.49 6.95 2.80
CA ALA A 115 -36.55 8.41 3.01
C ALA A 115 -35.17 9.04 3.34
N ALA A 116 -34.21 8.23 3.80
CA ALA A 116 -32.85 8.62 4.12
C ALA A 116 -31.80 8.13 3.10
N LYS A 117 -32.22 7.49 1.98
CA LYS A 117 -31.42 6.97 0.85
C LYS A 117 -30.06 6.38 1.23
N HIS A 118 -29.04 7.24 1.33
CA HIS A 118 -27.66 6.91 1.65
C HIS A 118 -27.50 6.26 3.02
N ALA A 119 -28.19 6.74 4.05
CA ALA A 119 -28.04 6.17 5.40
C ALA A 119 -28.59 4.74 5.51
N ALA A 120 -29.60 4.39 4.71
CA ALA A 120 -30.16 3.04 4.70
C ALA A 120 -29.26 2.05 3.96
N GLY A 121 -28.59 2.51 2.89
CA GLY A 121 -27.54 1.75 2.20
C GLY A 121 -26.34 1.49 3.10
N ASP A 122 -25.88 2.53 3.77
CA ASP A 122 -24.74 2.47 4.69
C ASP A 122 -24.98 1.49 5.84
N ALA A 123 -26.20 1.42 6.37
CA ALA A 123 -26.56 0.49 7.44
C ALA A 123 -26.72 -0.98 7.00
N ALA A 124 -26.80 -1.24 5.70
CA ALA A 124 -26.95 -2.59 5.15
C ALA A 124 -25.62 -3.23 4.74
N ILE A 125 -24.52 -2.48 4.79
CA ILE A 125 -23.14 -2.89 4.49
C ILE A 125 -22.40 -3.25 5.80
#